data_AF-A0A3D3LHM2-F1
#
_entry.id   AF-A0A3D3LHM2-F1
#
_cell.length_a   1.000
_cell.length_b   1.000
_cell.length_c   1.000
_cell.angle_alpha   90.00
_cell.angle_beta   90.00
_cell.angle_gamma   90.00
#
_symmetry.space_group_name_H-M   'P 1'
#
loop_
_entity.id
_entity.type
_entity.pdbx_description
1 polymer ?
#
loop_
_entity_poly.entity_id
_entity_poly.type
_entity_poly.pdbx_seq_one_letter_code
_entity_poly.pdbx_strand_id
1 'polypeptide(L)'
;MRIIPPSAPPRLSRFAKAVLLPMLAAFSLAAAAQNGDDLKEKLRAASAVITQARTDAISAAKHADIVFAAARALHAEGLNEEANDYFEHGLRLSPWSLDEQLAHAALLREMSQVEEAGAKARMVCQRAESDALHARALATLGEPAPPPPAGWDGDARRPWICFIKIGDFEDTILRDVMEKIQATLGITPALLDDKLALPRPHRSSFDRWMSRQLLPSIDWFSPPAVALLERLGRSVPEEADPGILLAALAAELRREGAHEKANDLENTAAHLRKNDAQWNAPALIQQLQTLAQNRGTFGPGIVVGLTRADLYEGDSNYVFGMALTGKRICVVSSARFRAEFNDEPPDRARLVARLHKQLLSSIGFALGVPRPTDPTSARSYPASLQEHDAKSGFMSPACITGFERALGEKLPLEAWPPEARAARSGGSGK
;
A
#
# COMPACT_ATOMS: atom_id res chain seq x y z
N MET A 1 27.70 54.86 23.15
CA MET A 1 28.99 54.17 23.32
C MET A 1 29.29 54.03 24.81
N ARG A 2 28.95 52.86 25.39
CA ARG A 2 29.48 52.34 26.66
C ARG A 2 29.46 50.82 26.51
N ILE A 3 30.64 50.23 26.34
CA ILE A 3 30.86 48.80 26.17
C ILE A 3 30.98 48.21 27.58
N ILE A 4 30.07 47.30 27.94
CA ILE A 4 30.16 46.48 29.16
C ILE A 4 30.93 45.21 28.78
N PRO A 5 32.02 44.84 29.48
CA PRO A 5 32.74 43.61 29.16
C PRO A 5 31.95 42.38 29.65
N PRO A 6 32.06 41.22 28.97
CA PRO A 6 31.41 40.00 29.44
C PRO A 6 32.08 39.48 30.72
N SER A 7 31.26 39.16 31.71
CA SER A 7 31.66 38.49 32.95
C SER A 7 32.20 37.08 32.66
N ALA A 8 33.37 36.76 33.20
CA ALA A 8 33.95 35.42 33.13
C ALA A 8 33.02 34.37 33.77
N PRO A 9 32.92 33.15 33.20
CA PRO A 9 32.10 32.10 33.78
C PRO A 9 32.66 31.67 35.15
N PRO A 10 31.80 31.26 36.10
CA PRO A 10 32.27 30.81 37.41
C PRO A 10 33.15 29.57 37.25
N ARG A 11 34.36 29.63 37.80
CA ARG A 11 35.24 28.46 37.92
C ARG A 11 34.54 27.45 38.84
N LEU A 12 34.05 26.34 38.28
CA LEU A 12 33.60 25.17 39.04
C LEU A 12 34.67 24.82 40.07
N SER A 13 34.28 24.80 41.35
CA SER A 13 35.19 24.48 42.45
C SER A 13 35.80 23.09 42.25
N ARG A 14 37.03 22.88 42.74
CA ARG A 14 37.71 21.56 42.68
C ARG A 14 36.84 20.42 43.25
N PHE A 15 35.85 20.73 44.08
CA PHE A 15 34.88 19.79 44.63
C PHE A 15 33.88 19.24 43.60
N ALA A 16 33.43 20.06 42.64
CA ALA A 16 32.52 19.60 41.58
C ALA A 16 33.19 18.62 40.60
N LYS A 17 34.50 18.76 40.36
CA LYS A 17 35.27 17.83 39.52
C LYS A 17 35.54 16.47 40.16
N ALA A 18 35.52 16.37 41.50
CA ALA A 18 35.81 15.12 42.20
C ALA A 18 34.59 14.21 42.38
N VAL A 19 33.37 14.75 42.29
CA VAL A 19 32.12 14.00 42.52
C VAL A 19 31.31 13.79 41.23
N LEU A 20 31.28 14.75 40.29
CA LEU A 20 30.54 14.56 39.02
C LEU A 20 31.24 13.60 38.04
N LEU A 21 32.57 13.57 38.01
CA LEU A 21 33.31 12.70 37.08
C LEU A 21 33.10 11.19 37.34
N PRO A 22 33.18 10.69 38.59
CA PRO A 22 32.89 9.28 38.87
C PRO A 22 31.41 8.92 38.72
N MET A 23 30.47 9.86 38.95
CA MET A 23 29.04 9.62 38.70
C MET A 23 28.72 9.51 37.20
N LEU A 24 29.30 10.36 36.35
CA LEU A 24 29.17 10.26 34.89
C LEU A 24 29.84 8.98 34.35
N ALA A 25 30.98 8.59 34.92
CA ALA A 25 31.63 7.32 34.56
C ALA A 25 30.81 6.09 35.01
N ALA A 26 30.18 6.13 36.19
CA ALA A 26 29.32 5.04 36.69
C ALA A 26 28.01 4.92 35.89
N PHE A 27 27.40 6.04 35.47
CA PHE A 27 26.26 6.03 34.54
C PHE A 27 26.65 5.51 33.16
N SER A 28 27.83 5.87 32.66
CA SER A 28 28.33 5.39 31.37
C SER A 28 28.66 3.88 31.40
N LEU A 29 29.18 3.37 32.52
CA LEU A 29 29.46 1.95 32.71
C LEU A 29 28.19 1.12 32.91
N ALA A 30 27.20 1.63 33.65
CA ALA A 30 25.91 0.96 33.83
C ALA A 30 25.09 0.93 32.53
N ALA A 31 25.10 2.01 31.74
CA ALA A 31 24.47 2.05 30.42
C ALA A 31 25.17 1.11 29.43
N ALA A 32 26.51 1.06 29.44
CA ALA A 32 27.27 0.12 28.61
C ALA A 32 27.02 -1.35 29.00
N ALA A 33 26.86 -1.65 30.29
CA ALA A 33 26.52 -2.99 30.77
C ALA A 33 25.09 -3.40 30.38
N GLN A 34 24.11 -2.49 30.47
CA GLN A 34 22.73 -2.74 30.04
C GLN A 34 22.63 -2.93 28.52
N ASN A 35 23.35 -2.14 27.71
CA ASN A 35 23.39 -2.30 26.26
C ASN A 35 24.04 -3.62 25.84
N GLY A 36 25.10 -4.05 26.54
CA GLY A 36 25.78 -5.31 26.26
C GLY A 36 24.93 -6.56 26.54
N ASP A 37 24.04 -6.51 27.54
CA ASP A 37 23.14 -7.63 27.84
C ASP A 37 21.94 -7.67 26.87
N ASP A 38 21.41 -6.52 26.45
CA ASP A 38 20.37 -6.42 25.42
C ASP A 38 20.87 -6.95 24.05
N LEU A 39 22.09 -6.59 23.63
CA LEU A 39 22.67 -7.11 22.38
C LEU A 39 22.81 -8.64 22.42
N LYS A 40 23.31 -9.21 23.53
CA LYS A 40 23.45 -10.67 23.66
C LYS A 40 22.11 -11.39 23.56
N GLU A 41 21.05 -10.83 24.14
CA GLU A 41 19.71 -11.40 24.06
C GLU A 41 19.19 -11.41 22.61
N LYS A 42 19.33 -10.28 21.90
CA LYS A 42 18.99 -10.16 20.48
C LYS A 42 19.75 -11.16 19.61
N LEU A 43 21.05 -11.31 19.82
CA LEU A 43 21.89 -12.26 19.07
C LEU A 43 21.50 -13.71 19.34
N ARG A 44 21.16 -14.04 20.60
CA ARG A 44 20.68 -15.38 20.96
C ARG A 44 19.35 -15.69 20.28
N ALA A 45 18.40 -14.76 20.31
CA ALA A 45 17.11 -14.91 19.67
C ALA A 45 17.26 -15.06 18.14
N ALA A 46 18.04 -14.21 17.50
CA ALA A 46 18.31 -14.28 16.07
C ALA A 46 19.04 -15.58 15.69
N SER A 47 20.00 -16.04 16.48
CA SER A 47 20.68 -17.34 16.26
C SER A 47 19.71 -18.52 16.33
N ALA A 48 18.71 -18.46 17.21
CA ALA A 48 17.67 -19.49 17.29
C ALA A 48 16.83 -19.53 15.99
N VAL A 49 16.44 -18.36 15.46
CA VAL A 49 15.72 -18.26 14.17
C VAL A 49 16.57 -18.78 13.01
N ILE A 50 17.84 -18.38 12.92
CA ILE A 50 18.77 -18.85 11.87
C ILE A 50 18.97 -20.38 11.95
N THR A 51 19.02 -20.93 13.16
CA THR A 51 19.12 -22.39 13.36
C THR A 51 17.83 -23.09 12.94
N GLN A 52 16.66 -22.57 13.33
CA GLN A 52 15.36 -23.10 12.95
C GLN A 52 15.19 -23.13 11.43
N ALA A 53 15.71 -22.14 10.71
CA ALA A 53 15.64 -22.07 9.25
C ALA A 53 16.26 -23.27 8.52
N ARG A 54 17.16 -24.02 9.18
CA ARG A 54 17.77 -25.24 8.62
C ARG A 54 16.79 -26.41 8.53
N THR A 55 15.77 -26.43 9.37
CA THR A 55 14.78 -27.51 9.46
C THR A 55 13.38 -27.06 9.06
N ASP A 56 13.04 -25.78 9.30
CA ASP A 56 11.73 -25.20 9.00
C ASP A 56 11.90 -23.73 8.57
N ALA A 57 12.22 -23.54 7.29
CA ALA A 57 12.40 -22.23 6.70
C ALA A 57 11.11 -21.39 6.69
N ILE A 58 9.94 -22.03 6.60
CA ILE A 58 8.63 -21.34 6.53
C ILE A 58 8.32 -20.70 7.87
N SER A 59 8.46 -21.46 8.98
CA SER A 59 8.26 -20.88 10.31
C SER A 59 9.34 -19.86 10.65
N ALA A 60 10.60 -20.09 10.28
CA ALA A 60 11.68 -19.13 10.52
C ALA A 60 11.47 -17.79 9.79
N ALA A 61 10.94 -17.80 8.57
CA ALA A 61 10.65 -16.58 7.80
C ALA A 61 9.67 -15.64 8.51
N LYS A 62 8.74 -16.17 9.32
CA LYS A 62 7.80 -15.37 10.13
C LYS A 62 8.49 -14.57 11.24
N HIS A 63 9.75 -14.89 11.54
CA HIS A 63 10.55 -14.28 12.60
C HIS A 63 11.83 -13.61 12.06
N ALA A 64 11.87 -13.30 10.75
CA ALA A 64 13.01 -12.64 10.13
C ALA A 64 13.30 -11.25 10.73
N ASP A 65 12.28 -10.58 11.27
CA ASP A 65 12.38 -9.29 11.98
C ASP A 65 13.33 -9.35 13.18
N ILE A 66 13.37 -10.48 13.90
CA ILE A 66 14.32 -10.72 15.01
C ILE A 66 15.76 -10.71 14.50
N VAL A 67 16.01 -11.32 13.34
CA VAL A 67 17.34 -11.36 12.72
C VAL A 67 17.77 -9.95 12.28
N PHE A 68 16.87 -9.20 11.65
CA PHE A 68 17.16 -7.81 11.26
C PHE A 68 17.36 -6.88 12.47
N ALA A 69 16.63 -7.09 13.56
CA ALA A 69 16.84 -6.33 14.80
C ALA A 69 18.24 -6.56 15.39
N ALA A 70 18.74 -7.80 15.34
CA ALA A 70 20.12 -8.11 15.72
C ALA A 70 21.14 -7.47 14.76
N ALA A 71 20.90 -7.52 13.44
CA ALA A 71 21.76 -6.88 12.44
C ALA A 71 21.93 -5.37 12.69
N ARG A 72 20.83 -4.66 12.92
CA ARG A 72 20.86 -3.22 13.25
C ARG A 72 21.55 -2.92 14.57
N ALA A 73 21.38 -3.78 15.57
CA ALA A 73 22.04 -3.62 16.87
C ALA A 73 23.56 -3.79 16.74
N LEU A 74 24.04 -4.76 15.97
CA LEU A 74 25.47 -4.93 15.65
C LEU A 74 26.02 -3.71 14.90
N HIS A 75 25.30 -3.22 13.89
CA HIS A 75 25.69 -2.02 13.14
C HIS A 75 25.80 -0.80 14.05
N ALA A 76 24.87 -0.62 14.98
CA ALA A 76 24.90 0.48 15.95
C ALA A 76 26.13 0.44 16.88
N GLU A 77 26.67 -0.74 17.15
CA GLU A 77 27.91 -0.93 17.92
C GLU A 77 29.19 -0.88 17.05
N GLY A 78 29.05 -0.63 15.74
CA GLY A 78 30.17 -0.59 14.78
C GLY A 78 30.70 -1.96 14.37
N LEU A 79 29.99 -3.05 14.69
CA LEU A 79 30.33 -4.42 14.33
C LEU A 79 29.79 -4.73 12.92
N ASN A 80 30.39 -4.07 11.92
CA ASN A 80 29.85 -4.02 10.56
C ASN A 80 29.92 -5.36 9.81
N GLU A 81 30.97 -6.16 10.01
CA GLU A 81 31.09 -7.48 9.37
C GLU A 81 30.04 -8.45 9.90
N GLU A 82 29.84 -8.50 11.22
CA GLU A 82 28.80 -9.33 11.82
C GLU A 82 27.40 -8.82 11.44
N ALA A 83 27.19 -7.50 11.42
CA ALA A 83 25.92 -6.92 10.99
C ALA A 83 25.56 -7.35 9.56
N ASN A 84 26.55 -7.34 8.66
CA ASN A 84 26.40 -7.76 7.27
C ASN A 84 25.94 -9.22 7.17
N ASP A 85 26.57 -10.13 7.94
CA ASP A 85 26.17 -11.53 7.99
C ASP A 85 24.73 -11.73 8.45
N TYR A 86 24.30 -10.99 9.48
CA TYR A 86 22.92 -11.06 9.96
C TYR A 86 21.93 -10.45 8.96
N PHE A 87 22.29 -9.37 8.27
CA PHE A 87 21.45 -8.85 7.18
C PHE A 87 21.30 -9.88 6.06
N GLU A 88 22.38 -10.52 5.61
CA GLU A 88 22.32 -11.58 4.60
C GLU A 88 21.46 -12.76 5.06
N HIS A 89 21.58 -13.19 6.31
CA HIS A 89 20.71 -14.23 6.86
C HIS A 89 19.24 -13.82 6.91
N GLY A 90 18.93 -12.60 7.37
CA GLY A 90 17.58 -12.08 7.40
C GLY A 90 16.98 -11.96 5.99
N LEU A 91 17.75 -11.48 5.02
CA LEU A 91 17.31 -11.32 3.63
C LEU A 91 17.13 -12.66 2.90
N ARG A 92 17.82 -13.74 3.31
CA ARG A 92 17.50 -15.10 2.82
C ARG A 92 16.13 -15.58 3.31
N LEU A 93 15.73 -15.17 4.51
CA LEU A 93 14.42 -15.50 5.09
C LEU A 93 13.30 -14.61 4.55
N SER A 94 13.59 -13.32 4.36
CA SER A 94 12.61 -12.32 3.92
C SER A 94 13.22 -11.37 2.89
N PRO A 95 13.41 -11.83 1.64
CA PRO A 95 14.10 -11.06 0.59
C PRO A 95 13.36 -9.80 0.16
N TRP A 96 12.05 -9.73 0.42
CA TRP A 96 11.17 -8.63 0.04
C TRP A 96 11.00 -7.57 1.14
N SER A 97 11.77 -7.67 2.23
CA SER A 97 11.86 -6.64 3.26
C SER A 97 12.65 -5.44 2.72
N LEU A 98 12.01 -4.60 1.92
CA LEU A 98 12.69 -3.53 1.18
C LEU A 98 13.36 -2.48 2.06
N ASP A 99 12.80 -2.19 3.24
CA ASP A 99 13.45 -1.32 4.23
C ASP A 99 14.79 -1.90 4.70
N GLU A 100 14.84 -3.22 4.92
CA GLU A 100 16.04 -3.93 5.35
C GLU A 100 17.05 -4.07 4.21
N GLN A 101 16.59 -4.17 2.96
CA GLN A 101 17.45 -4.09 1.78
C GLN A 101 18.17 -2.73 1.70
N LEU A 102 17.49 -1.63 2.04
CA LEU A 102 18.13 -0.31 2.10
C LEU A 102 19.03 -0.14 3.32
N ALA A 103 18.65 -0.67 4.49
CA ALA A 103 19.51 -0.64 5.67
C ALA A 103 20.82 -1.40 5.38
N HIS A 104 20.72 -2.57 4.74
CA HIS A 104 21.87 -3.33 4.31
C HIS A 104 22.69 -2.59 3.23
N ALA A 105 22.03 -1.97 2.24
CA ALA A 105 22.74 -1.14 1.25
C ALA A 105 23.55 0.01 1.88
N ALA A 106 23.03 0.63 2.94
CA ALA A 106 23.75 1.66 3.68
C ALA A 106 25.01 1.09 4.37
N LEU A 107 24.87 -0.04 5.08
CA LEU A 107 26.00 -0.75 5.70
C LEU A 107 27.08 -1.13 4.67
N LEU A 108 26.69 -1.73 3.55
CA LEU A 108 27.62 -2.12 2.48
C LEU A 108 28.42 -0.93 1.96
N ARG A 109 27.78 0.24 1.85
CA ARG A 109 28.44 1.46 1.42
C ARG A 109 29.47 1.96 2.44
N GLU A 110 29.19 1.85 3.74
CA GLU A 110 30.17 2.12 4.81
C GLU A 110 31.35 1.16 4.75
N MET A 111 31.09 -0.10 4.38
CA MET A 111 32.11 -1.13 4.13
C MET A 111 32.81 -0.99 2.76
N SER A 112 32.59 0.11 2.04
CA SER A 112 33.15 0.39 0.71
C SER A 112 32.72 -0.59 -0.41
N GLN A 113 31.64 -1.35 -0.20
CA GLN A 113 31.04 -2.27 -1.18
C GLN A 113 29.96 -1.55 -2.03
N VAL A 114 30.40 -0.54 -2.78
CA VAL A 114 29.51 0.42 -3.47
C VAL A 114 28.61 -0.22 -4.53
N GLU A 115 29.13 -1.17 -5.31
CA GLU A 115 28.34 -1.83 -6.37
C GLU A 115 27.19 -2.65 -5.81
N GLU A 116 27.43 -3.41 -4.74
CA GLU A 116 26.40 -4.24 -4.11
C GLU A 116 25.34 -3.38 -3.42
N ALA A 117 25.78 -2.32 -2.71
CA ALA A 117 24.88 -1.32 -2.17
C ALA A 117 23.98 -0.71 -3.26
N GLY A 118 24.57 -0.36 -4.40
CA GLY A 118 23.84 0.17 -5.56
C GLY A 118 22.85 -0.83 -6.15
N ALA A 119 23.20 -2.11 -6.22
CA ALA A 119 22.31 -3.16 -6.72
C ALA A 119 21.07 -3.32 -5.83
N LYS A 120 21.26 -3.37 -4.50
CA LYS A 120 20.14 -3.45 -3.54
C LYS A 120 19.25 -2.19 -3.60
N ALA A 121 19.86 -1.00 -3.65
CA ALA A 121 19.11 0.26 -3.76
C ALA A 121 18.31 0.37 -5.08
N ARG A 122 18.88 -0.04 -6.22
CA ARG A 122 18.14 -0.10 -7.51
C ARG A 122 16.95 -1.06 -7.44
N MET A 123 17.11 -2.22 -6.82
CA MET A 123 16.01 -3.17 -6.64
C MET A 123 14.88 -2.54 -5.82
N VAL A 124 15.21 -1.87 -4.71
CA VAL A 124 14.21 -1.16 -3.88
C VAL A 124 13.55 -0.04 -4.68
N CYS A 125 14.31 0.75 -5.42
CA CYS A 125 13.80 1.82 -6.28
C CYS A 125 12.75 1.29 -7.28
N GLN A 126 13.00 0.13 -7.89
CA GLN A 126 12.07 -0.50 -8.83
C GLN A 126 10.81 -1.09 -8.18
N ARG A 127 10.89 -1.52 -6.92
CA ARG A 127 9.84 -2.28 -6.23
C ARG A 127 8.99 -1.46 -5.27
N ALA A 128 9.51 -0.35 -4.75
CA ALA A 128 8.88 0.45 -3.71
C ALA A 128 7.50 0.98 -4.11
N GLU A 129 6.48 0.74 -3.27
CA GLU A 129 5.12 1.26 -3.41
C GLU A 129 4.87 2.54 -2.60
N SER A 130 5.88 3.06 -1.89
CA SER A 130 5.84 4.29 -1.10
C SER A 130 6.89 5.32 -1.53
N ASP A 131 6.53 6.60 -1.53
CA ASP A 131 7.45 7.68 -1.89
C ASP A 131 8.64 7.77 -0.94
N ALA A 132 8.43 7.54 0.36
CA ALA A 132 9.50 7.60 1.36
C ALA A 132 10.58 6.55 1.09
N LEU A 133 10.17 5.33 0.78
CA LEU A 133 11.10 4.24 0.49
C LEU A 133 11.81 4.46 -0.85
N HIS A 134 11.08 4.91 -1.88
CA HIS A 134 11.64 5.26 -3.17
C HIS A 134 12.67 6.40 -3.07
N ALA A 135 12.36 7.46 -2.33
CA ALA A 135 13.26 8.60 -2.11
C ALA A 135 14.53 8.18 -1.35
N ARG A 136 14.42 7.34 -0.32
CA ARG A 136 15.58 6.77 0.37
C ARG A 136 16.46 5.95 -0.57
N ALA A 137 15.86 5.14 -1.45
CA ALA A 137 16.60 4.35 -2.43
C ALA A 137 17.38 5.24 -3.43
N LEU A 138 16.73 6.28 -3.97
CA LEU A 138 17.38 7.26 -4.85
C LEU A 138 18.52 8.00 -4.15
N ALA A 139 18.33 8.40 -2.89
CA ALA A 139 19.38 9.03 -2.10
C ALA A 139 20.60 8.09 -1.92
N THR A 140 20.37 6.80 -1.68
CA THR A 140 21.45 5.79 -1.64
C THR A 140 22.17 5.65 -2.98
N LEU A 141 21.50 5.88 -4.11
CA LEU A 141 22.09 5.87 -5.44
C LEU A 141 22.76 7.21 -5.82
N GLY A 142 22.54 8.28 -5.06
CA GLY A 142 22.94 9.63 -5.44
C GLY A 142 22.12 10.20 -6.61
N GLU A 143 20.94 9.63 -6.85
CA GLU A 143 20.03 10.06 -7.91
C GLU A 143 19.02 11.10 -7.37
N PRO A 144 18.67 12.13 -8.15
CA PRO A 144 17.69 13.12 -7.71
C PRO A 144 16.29 12.52 -7.65
N ALA A 145 15.47 13.03 -6.73
CA ALA A 145 14.05 12.73 -6.71
C ALA A 145 13.40 13.18 -8.04
N PRO A 146 12.47 12.39 -8.59
CA PRO A 146 11.83 12.75 -9.85
C PRO A 146 10.89 13.96 -9.62
N PRO A 147 10.79 14.90 -10.60
CA PRO A 147 10.04 16.16 -10.44
C PRO A 147 8.55 15.88 -10.22
N PRO A 148 7.75 16.63 -9.46
CA PRO A 148 6.33 16.31 -9.27
C PRO A 148 5.56 16.18 -10.61
N PRO A 149 4.44 15.42 -10.65
CA PRO A 149 3.60 15.34 -11.85
C PRO A 149 3.21 16.73 -12.36
N ALA A 150 3.15 16.88 -13.68
CA ALA A 150 2.82 18.16 -14.30
C ALA A 150 1.41 18.63 -13.89
N GLY A 151 1.32 19.91 -13.52
CA GLY A 151 0.05 20.56 -13.24
C GLY A 151 -0.76 20.82 -14.52
N TRP A 152 -2.04 21.14 -14.36
CA TRP A 152 -2.90 21.54 -15.48
C TRP A 152 -2.48 22.90 -16.03
N ASP A 153 -2.36 22.99 -17.36
CA ASP A 153 -1.97 24.22 -18.09
C ASP A 153 -3.14 25.18 -18.35
N GLY A 154 -4.38 24.77 -18.01
CA GLY A 154 -5.58 25.59 -18.20
C GLY A 154 -6.22 25.49 -19.59
N ASP A 155 -5.69 24.69 -20.53
CA ASP A 155 -6.28 24.61 -21.87
C ASP A 155 -7.52 23.69 -21.89
N ALA A 156 -8.70 24.29 -21.76
CA ALA A 156 -9.98 23.59 -21.79
C ALA A 156 -10.45 23.18 -23.21
N ARG A 157 -9.67 23.43 -24.27
CA ARG A 157 -10.09 23.18 -25.67
C ARG A 157 -9.87 21.75 -26.14
N ARG A 158 -9.04 20.96 -25.44
CA ARG A 158 -8.78 19.54 -25.77
C ARG A 158 -9.29 18.62 -24.65
N PRO A 159 -9.64 17.36 -24.95
CA PRO A 159 -9.85 16.37 -23.91
C PRO A 159 -8.61 16.28 -23.02
N TRP A 160 -8.81 16.27 -21.70
CA TRP A 160 -7.75 16.15 -20.72
C TRP A 160 -8.24 15.30 -19.55
N ILE A 161 -7.30 14.70 -18.81
CA ILE A 161 -7.62 13.89 -17.64
C ILE A 161 -7.07 14.59 -16.40
N CYS A 162 -7.97 15.05 -15.55
CA CYS A 162 -7.65 15.71 -14.29
C CYS A 162 -7.55 14.68 -13.18
N PHE A 163 -6.34 14.45 -12.66
CA PHE A 163 -6.14 13.65 -11.47
C PHE A 163 -6.22 14.53 -10.21
N ILE A 164 -6.94 14.04 -9.21
CA ILE A 164 -7.10 14.66 -7.90
C ILE A 164 -6.76 13.62 -6.84
N LYS A 165 -5.83 13.95 -5.94
CA LYS A 165 -5.52 13.08 -4.80
C LYS A 165 -6.58 13.25 -3.71
N ILE A 166 -7.13 12.15 -3.22
CA ILE A 166 -8.05 12.11 -2.08
C ILE A 166 -7.35 11.43 -0.90
N GLY A 167 -7.03 12.23 0.11
CA GLY A 167 -6.12 11.85 1.19
C GLY A 167 -4.68 11.71 0.69
N ASP A 168 -3.92 10.84 1.34
CA ASP A 168 -2.55 10.53 0.95
C ASP A 168 -2.54 9.56 -0.23
N PHE A 169 -1.70 9.87 -1.22
CA PHE A 169 -1.44 9.05 -2.38
C PHE A 169 -0.03 9.38 -2.91
N GLU A 170 0.72 8.36 -3.29
CA GLU A 170 2.12 8.49 -3.70
C GLU A 170 2.28 9.19 -5.04
N ASP A 171 3.14 10.20 -5.09
CA ASP A 171 3.46 10.95 -6.30
C ASP A 171 4.23 10.10 -7.31
N THR A 172 5.05 9.15 -6.85
CA THR A 172 5.76 8.21 -7.73
C THR A 172 4.75 7.30 -8.46
N ILE A 173 3.79 6.71 -7.73
CA ILE A 173 2.75 5.86 -8.33
C ILE A 173 1.82 6.66 -9.23
N LEU A 174 1.45 7.87 -8.81
CA LEU A 174 0.61 8.78 -9.58
C LEU A 174 1.25 9.12 -10.92
N ARG A 175 2.54 9.45 -10.93
CA ARG A 175 3.28 9.73 -12.16
C ARG A 175 3.29 8.52 -13.10
N ASP A 176 3.71 7.36 -12.61
CA ASP A 176 3.83 6.15 -13.42
C ASP A 176 2.49 5.78 -14.07
N VAL A 177 1.39 5.94 -13.32
CA VAL A 177 0.05 5.67 -13.86
C VAL A 177 -0.43 6.75 -14.82
N MET A 178 -0.12 8.03 -14.57
CA MET A 178 -0.40 9.13 -15.50
C MET A 178 0.33 8.90 -16.84
N GLU A 179 1.63 8.60 -16.81
CA GLU A 179 2.41 8.29 -18.00
C GLU A 179 1.82 7.11 -18.78
N LYS A 180 1.42 6.05 -18.09
CA LYS A 180 0.79 4.89 -18.72
C LYS A 180 -0.57 5.21 -19.33
N ILE A 181 -1.37 6.04 -18.67
CA ILE A 181 -2.65 6.53 -19.20
C ILE A 181 -2.44 7.43 -20.43
N GLN A 182 -1.45 8.33 -20.39
CA GLN A 182 -1.10 9.19 -21.52
C GLN A 182 -0.67 8.36 -22.73
N ALA A 183 0.23 7.40 -22.54
CA ALA A 183 0.69 6.51 -23.60
C ALA A 183 -0.48 5.72 -24.22
N THR A 184 -1.44 5.31 -23.39
CA THR A 184 -2.60 4.52 -23.82
C THR A 184 -3.64 5.36 -24.55
N LEU A 185 -4.00 6.53 -24.01
CA LEU A 185 -5.12 7.33 -24.49
C LEU A 185 -4.72 8.48 -25.42
N GLY A 186 -3.44 8.84 -25.47
CA GLY A 186 -2.95 10.02 -26.20
C GLY A 186 -3.39 11.36 -25.58
N ILE A 187 -4.03 11.32 -24.42
CA ILE A 187 -4.55 12.48 -23.71
C ILE A 187 -3.59 12.84 -22.60
N THR A 188 -3.19 14.11 -22.54
CA THR A 188 -2.33 14.63 -21.49
C THR A 188 -3.06 14.58 -20.14
N PRO A 189 -2.55 13.80 -19.17
CA PRO A 189 -3.05 13.84 -17.81
C PRO A 189 -2.44 15.05 -17.09
N ALA A 190 -3.19 15.64 -16.19
CA ALA A 190 -2.74 16.75 -15.37
C ALA A 190 -3.13 16.51 -13.92
N LEU A 191 -2.23 16.87 -13.00
CA LEU A 191 -2.53 16.90 -11.57
C LEU A 191 -3.16 18.24 -11.23
N LEU A 192 -4.31 18.21 -10.56
CA LEU A 192 -4.83 19.37 -9.85
C LEU A 192 -4.25 19.35 -8.43
N ASP A 193 -3.51 20.39 -8.06
CA ASP A 193 -2.80 20.50 -6.77
C ASP A 193 -3.76 20.65 -5.55
N ASP A 194 -5.06 20.60 -5.80
CA ASP A 194 -6.07 20.42 -4.77
C ASP A 194 -6.00 19.01 -4.19
N LYS A 195 -5.58 18.90 -2.92
CA LYS A 195 -5.77 17.68 -2.14
C LYS A 195 -7.17 17.70 -1.54
N LEU A 196 -7.99 16.73 -1.89
CA LEU A 196 -9.26 16.52 -1.21
C LEU A 196 -8.99 15.77 0.10
N ALA A 197 -9.35 16.35 1.23
CA ALA A 197 -9.21 15.68 2.52
C ALA A 197 -10.07 14.42 2.56
N LEU A 198 -9.49 13.32 3.02
CA LEU A 198 -10.25 12.08 3.21
C LEU A 198 -11.14 12.24 4.46
N PRO A 199 -12.47 12.05 4.36
CA PRO A 199 -13.36 12.14 5.52
C PRO A 199 -13.12 10.97 6.49
N ARG A 200 -13.84 10.94 7.61
CA ARG A 200 -13.84 9.74 8.48
C ARG A 200 -14.39 8.52 7.72
N PRO A 201 -13.91 7.31 8.03
CA PRO A 201 -14.47 6.09 7.43
C PRO A 201 -15.95 5.97 7.79
N HIS A 202 -16.71 5.40 6.87
CA HIS A 202 -18.16 5.27 7.00
C HIS A 202 -18.57 3.95 7.65
N ARG A 203 -17.71 2.92 7.54
CA ARG A 203 -17.95 1.60 8.15
C ARG A 203 -16.64 0.83 8.38
N SER A 204 -16.77 -0.22 9.18
CA SER A 204 -15.78 -1.27 9.40
C SER A 204 -16.00 -2.44 8.43
N SER A 205 -14.94 -2.93 7.80
CA SER A 205 -14.96 -4.11 6.94
C SER A 205 -15.08 -5.39 7.77
N PHE A 206 -14.48 -5.41 8.97
CA PHE A 206 -14.61 -6.49 9.94
C PHE A 206 -16.04 -6.64 10.44
N ASP A 207 -16.67 -5.58 10.92
CA ASP A 207 -18.06 -5.60 11.41
C ASP A 207 -19.04 -6.00 10.30
N ARG A 208 -18.77 -5.54 9.07
CA ARG A 208 -19.57 -5.91 7.89
C ARG A 208 -19.45 -7.40 7.58
N TRP A 209 -18.25 -7.96 7.60
CA TRP A 209 -18.04 -9.39 7.40
C TRP A 209 -18.69 -10.21 8.51
N MET A 210 -18.53 -9.82 9.78
CA MET A 210 -19.19 -10.46 10.91
C MET A 210 -20.70 -10.52 10.69
N SER A 211 -21.35 -9.36 10.53
CA SER A 211 -22.81 -9.25 10.47
C SER A 211 -23.44 -9.82 9.19
N ARG A 212 -22.71 -9.93 8.08
CA ARG A 212 -23.30 -10.28 6.77
C ARG A 212 -22.81 -11.57 6.16
N GLN A 213 -21.71 -12.11 6.66
CA GLN A 213 -21.13 -13.34 6.14
C GLN A 213 -21.01 -14.36 7.26
N LEU A 214 -20.30 -14.04 8.34
CA LEU A 214 -20.04 -15.02 9.40
C LEU A 214 -21.31 -15.38 10.18
N LEU A 215 -21.94 -14.42 10.85
CA LEU A 215 -23.09 -14.70 11.72
C LEU A 215 -24.24 -15.35 10.96
N PRO A 216 -24.63 -14.90 9.75
CA PRO A 216 -25.68 -15.57 8.98
C PRO A 216 -25.32 -16.98 8.48
N SER A 217 -24.04 -17.35 8.46
CA SER A 217 -23.60 -18.70 8.05
C SER A 217 -23.73 -19.75 9.15
N ILE A 218 -24.02 -19.34 10.39
CA ILE A 218 -24.10 -20.21 11.56
C ILE A 218 -25.58 -20.52 11.87
N ASP A 219 -25.88 -21.80 12.11
CA ASP A 219 -27.17 -22.21 12.68
C ASP A 219 -27.19 -21.97 14.18
N TRP A 220 -27.68 -20.78 14.57
CA TRP A 220 -27.76 -20.35 15.97
C TRP A 220 -28.80 -21.10 16.81
N PHE A 221 -29.64 -21.95 16.19
CA PHE A 221 -30.58 -22.82 16.90
C PHE A 221 -29.99 -24.20 17.21
N SER A 222 -28.81 -24.50 16.69
CA SER A 222 -28.12 -25.75 17.00
C SER A 222 -27.71 -25.81 18.49
N PRO A 223 -27.76 -26.97 19.15
CA PRO A 223 -27.38 -27.10 20.56
C PRO A 223 -25.97 -26.54 20.88
N PRO A 224 -24.92 -26.71 20.04
CA PRO A 224 -23.61 -26.11 20.29
C PRO A 224 -23.63 -24.58 20.28
N ALA A 225 -24.37 -23.97 19.35
CA ALA A 225 -24.46 -22.51 19.23
C ALA A 225 -25.24 -21.89 20.41
N VAL A 226 -26.33 -22.55 20.84
CA VAL A 226 -27.08 -22.13 22.05
C VAL A 226 -26.19 -22.21 23.29
N ALA A 227 -25.47 -23.33 23.49
CA ALA A 227 -24.57 -23.48 24.63
C ALA A 227 -23.38 -22.49 24.59
N LEU A 228 -22.94 -22.07 23.41
CA LEU A 228 -21.96 -21.00 23.24
C LEU A 228 -22.52 -19.65 23.73
N LEU A 229 -23.72 -19.27 23.28
CA LEU A 229 -24.37 -18.02 23.68
C LEU A 229 -24.68 -17.99 25.19
N GLU A 230 -25.14 -19.11 25.76
CA GLU A 230 -25.37 -19.26 27.20
C GLU A 230 -24.09 -19.04 28.01
N ARG A 231 -22.95 -19.62 27.59
CA ARG A 231 -21.64 -19.37 28.23
C ARG A 231 -21.21 -17.91 28.14
N LEU A 232 -21.56 -17.23 27.06
CA LEU A 232 -21.31 -15.79 26.89
C LEU A 232 -22.34 -14.92 27.64
N GLY A 233 -23.38 -15.51 28.23
CA GLY A 233 -24.48 -14.80 28.86
C GLY A 233 -25.24 -13.93 27.86
N ARG A 234 -25.52 -14.46 26.67
CA ARG A 234 -26.21 -13.78 25.58
C ARG A 234 -27.38 -14.61 25.05
N SER A 235 -28.38 -13.95 24.51
CA SER A 235 -29.54 -14.63 23.89
C SER A 235 -29.45 -14.65 22.36
N VAL A 236 -28.78 -13.65 21.78
CA VAL A 236 -28.51 -13.58 20.33
C VAL A 236 -27.06 -13.14 20.10
N PRO A 237 -26.42 -13.54 18.98
CA PRO A 237 -25.01 -13.22 18.73
C PRO A 237 -24.71 -11.73 18.62
N GLU A 238 -25.67 -10.91 18.18
CA GLU A 238 -25.51 -9.46 18.01
C GLU A 238 -25.33 -8.70 19.34
N GLU A 239 -25.69 -9.31 20.47
CA GLU A 239 -25.49 -8.73 21.81
C GLU A 239 -24.06 -8.92 22.34
N ALA A 240 -23.26 -9.77 21.69
CA ALA A 240 -21.88 -10.03 22.07
C ALA A 240 -20.93 -8.99 21.44
N ASP A 241 -19.84 -8.68 22.14
CA ASP A 241 -18.73 -7.97 21.51
C ASP A 241 -18.20 -8.83 20.34
N PRO A 242 -18.04 -8.28 19.12
CA PRO A 242 -17.60 -9.04 17.96
C PRO A 242 -16.26 -9.75 18.16
N GLY A 243 -15.33 -9.16 18.92
CA GLY A 243 -14.04 -9.77 19.23
C GLY A 243 -14.17 -10.95 20.19
N ILE A 244 -14.96 -10.78 21.24
CA ILE A 244 -15.23 -11.86 22.21
C ILE A 244 -15.95 -13.03 21.53
N LEU A 245 -16.99 -12.75 20.71
CA LEU A 245 -17.75 -13.78 20.02
C LEU A 245 -16.88 -14.56 19.03
N LEU A 246 -16.05 -13.85 18.25
CA LEU A 246 -15.10 -14.48 17.33
C LEU A 246 -14.14 -15.42 18.06
N ALA A 247 -13.55 -14.97 19.17
CA ALA A 247 -12.63 -15.78 19.96
C ALA A 247 -13.31 -17.02 20.53
N ALA A 248 -14.56 -16.88 20.99
CA ALA A 248 -15.35 -17.98 21.51
C ALA A 248 -15.71 -19.00 20.40
N LEU A 249 -16.08 -18.53 19.21
CA LEU A 249 -16.31 -19.38 18.03
C LEU A 249 -15.03 -20.15 17.63
N ALA A 250 -13.88 -19.47 17.58
CA ALA A 250 -12.61 -20.11 17.26
C ALA A 250 -12.21 -21.17 18.30
N ALA A 251 -12.42 -20.89 19.59
CA ALA A 251 -12.18 -21.85 20.67
C ALA A 251 -13.09 -23.08 20.55
N GLU A 252 -14.36 -22.89 20.17
CA GLU A 252 -15.31 -23.97 19.99
C GLU A 252 -14.92 -24.89 18.82
N LEU A 253 -14.56 -24.30 17.67
CA LEU A 253 -14.03 -25.04 16.52
C LEU A 253 -12.81 -25.90 16.90
N ARG A 254 -11.90 -25.36 17.73
CA ARG A 254 -10.75 -26.12 18.24
C ARG A 254 -11.15 -27.28 19.16
N ARG A 255 -12.15 -27.08 20.02
CA ARG A 255 -12.68 -28.13 20.91
C ARG A 255 -13.26 -29.31 20.11
N GLU A 256 -13.83 -29.02 18.95
CA GLU A 256 -14.37 -30.01 18.01
C GLU A 256 -13.30 -30.61 17.08
N GLY A 257 -12.03 -30.21 17.20
CA GLY A 257 -10.93 -30.67 16.36
C GLY A 257 -10.84 -29.98 14.99
N ALA A 258 -11.68 -28.97 14.71
CA ALA A 258 -11.69 -28.19 13.47
C ALA A 258 -10.66 -27.05 13.50
N HIS A 259 -9.38 -27.38 13.77
CA HIS A 259 -8.30 -26.40 13.93
C HIS A 259 -8.06 -25.51 12.70
N GLU A 260 -8.16 -26.09 11.50
CA GLU A 260 -7.98 -25.34 10.24
C GLU A 260 -9.03 -24.24 10.10
N LYS A 261 -10.32 -24.57 10.31
CA LYS A 261 -11.42 -23.59 10.28
C LYS A 261 -11.26 -22.49 11.32
N ALA A 262 -10.80 -22.84 12.52
CA ALA A 262 -10.53 -21.85 13.57
C ALA A 262 -9.42 -20.88 13.15
N ASN A 263 -8.35 -21.40 12.54
CA ASN A 263 -7.25 -20.58 12.04
C ASN A 263 -7.69 -19.71 10.86
N ASP A 264 -8.46 -20.24 9.91
CA ASP A 264 -8.99 -19.46 8.77
C ASP A 264 -9.89 -18.31 9.24
N LEU A 265 -10.73 -18.58 10.25
CA LEU A 265 -11.59 -17.58 10.87
C LEU A 265 -10.79 -16.44 11.49
N GLU A 266 -9.77 -16.78 12.28
CA GLU A 266 -8.89 -15.80 12.93
C GLU A 266 -8.03 -15.02 11.92
N ASN A 267 -7.48 -15.71 10.92
CA ASN A 267 -6.70 -15.09 9.84
C ASN A 267 -7.54 -14.10 9.05
N THR A 268 -8.77 -14.48 8.69
CA THR A 268 -9.73 -13.59 8.01
C THR A 268 -10.02 -12.35 8.85
N ALA A 269 -10.31 -12.55 10.13
CA ALA A 269 -10.57 -11.43 11.04
C ALA A 269 -9.36 -10.52 11.22
N ALA A 270 -8.15 -11.07 11.36
CA ALA A 270 -6.91 -10.30 11.48
C ALA A 270 -6.65 -9.47 10.22
N HIS A 271 -6.82 -10.07 9.04
CA HIS A 271 -6.68 -9.39 7.75
C HIS A 271 -7.68 -8.23 7.59
N LEU A 272 -8.95 -8.45 7.94
CA LEU A 272 -9.98 -7.41 7.88
C LEU A 272 -9.72 -6.29 8.89
N ARG A 273 -9.29 -6.61 10.12
CA ARG A 273 -8.93 -5.59 11.12
C ARG A 273 -7.74 -4.74 10.71
N LYS A 274 -6.75 -5.34 10.04
CA LYS A 274 -5.62 -4.60 9.44
C LYS A 274 -6.09 -3.57 8.40
N ASN A 275 -7.20 -3.85 7.72
CA ASN A 275 -7.77 -3.02 6.65
C ASN A 275 -9.24 -2.64 6.93
N ASP A 276 -9.52 -2.21 8.16
CA ASP A 276 -10.90 -2.16 8.65
C ASP A 276 -11.71 -1.00 8.07
N ALA A 277 -11.07 0.15 7.93
CA ALA A 277 -11.75 1.38 7.55
C ALA A 277 -12.19 1.35 6.06
N GLN A 278 -13.48 1.59 5.80
CA GLN A 278 -14.01 1.73 4.43
C GLN A 278 -14.76 3.05 4.20
N TRP A 279 -14.65 3.56 2.97
CA TRP A 279 -15.23 4.83 2.54
C TRP A 279 -16.27 4.64 1.44
N ASN A 280 -17.35 5.41 1.54
CA ASN A 280 -18.43 5.39 0.57
C ASN A 280 -17.97 6.09 -0.73
N ALA A 281 -17.84 5.32 -1.82
CA ALA A 281 -17.40 5.86 -3.11
C ALA A 281 -18.35 6.94 -3.67
N PRO A 282 -19.70 6.80 -3.59
CA PRO A 282 -20.61 7.88 -3.97
C PRO A 282 -20.35 9.20 -3.24
N ALA A 283 -20.08 9.17 -1.94
CA ALA A 283 -19.79 10.37 -1.15
C ALA A 283 -18.50 11.06 -1.62
N LEU A 284 -17.45 10.31 -1.95
CA LEU A 284 -16.21 10.87 -2.50
C LEU A 284 -16.42 11.46 -3.90
N ILE A 285 -17.23 10.81 -4.75
CA ILE A 285 -17.62 11.38 -6.05
C ILE A 285 -18.34 12.72 -5.87
N GLN A 286 -19.27 12.82 -4.90
CA GLN A 286 -19.97 14.08 -4.65
C GLN A 286 -19.02 15.21 -4.25
N GLN A 287 -17.99 14.90 -3.44
CA GLN A 287 -16.95 15.86 -3.08
C GLN A 287 -16.11 16.28 -4.29
N LEU A 288 -15.70 15.32 -5.15
CA LEU A 288 -15.00 15.62 -6.41
C LEU A 288 -15.85 16.49 -7.34
N GLN A 289 -17.16 16.23 -7.44
CA GLN A 289 -18.08 17.04 -8.24
C GLN A 289 -18.16 18.47 -7.71
N THR A 290 -18.25 18.64 -6.39
CA THR A 290 -18.30 19.96 -5.74
C THR A 290 -17.00 20.73 -5.99
N LEU A 291 -15.85 20.06 -5.84
CA LEU A 291 -14.54 20.65 -6.12
C LEU A 291 -14.43 21.07 -7.60
N ALA A 292 -14.84 20.20 -8.52
CA ALA A 292 -14.83 20.50 -9.94
C ALA A 292 -15.76 21.69 -10.28
N GLN A 293 -16.96 21.75 -9.71
CA GLN A 293 -17.88 22.87 -9.92
C GLN A 293 -17.30 24.20 -9.42
N ASN A 294 -16.63 24.20 -8.27
CA ASN A 294 -16.04 25.40 -7.67
C ASN A 294 -14.84 25.96 -8.45
N ARG A 295 -14.12 25.10 -9.18
CA ARG A 295 -12.96 25.50 -10.00
C ARG A 295 -13.35 26.03 -11.38
N GLY A 296 -14.61 25.90 -11.78
CA GLY A 296 -15.14 26.37 -13.08
C GLY A 296 -15.36 25.22 -14.07
N THR A 297 -15.49 25.55 -15.36
CA THR A 297 -15.78 24.56 -16.39
C THR A 297 -14.53 23.76 -16.77
N PHE A 298 -14.49 22.48 -16.43
CA PHE A 298 -13.49 21.51 -16.90
C PHE A 298 -13.62 21.19 -18.41
N GLY A 299 -14.62 21.77 -19.09
CA GLY A 299 -14.89 21.55 -20.51
C GLY A 299 -15.11 20.06 -20.80
N PRO A 300 -14.42 19.47 -21.81
CA PRO A 300 -14.47 18.04 -22.08
C PRO A 300 -13.61 17.20 -21.11
N GLY A 301 -13.04 17.79 -20.06
CA GLY A 301 -12.16 17.12 -19.10
C GLY A 301 -12.83 15.97 -18.34
N ILE A 302 -12.03 15.00 -17.94
CA ILE A 302 -12.43 13.86 -17.12
C ILE A 302 -11.79 14.01 -15.75
N VAL A 303 -12.61 14.07 -14.70
CA VAL A 303 -12.14 14.19 -13.32
C VAL A 303 -11.96 12.79 -12.70
N VAL A 304 -10.76 12.52 -12.21
CA VAL A 304 -10.36 11.22 -11.67
C VAL A 304 -9.80 11.42 -10.26
N GLY A 305 -10.57 11.03 -9.26
CA GLY A 305 -10.08 10.91 -7.89
C GLY A 305 -9.24 9.65 -7.71
N LEU A 306 -8.06 9.77 -7.11
CA LEU A 306 -7.23 8.65 -6.69
C LEU A 306 -7.06 8.63 -5.17
N THR A 307 -7.21 7.46 -4.57
CA THR A 307 -7.11 7.29 -3.12
C THR A 307 -6.44 5.99 -2.69
N ARG A 308 -5.87 6.01 -1.49
CA ARG A 308 -5.43 4.81 -0.75
C ARG A 308 -6.55 4.19 0.09
N ALA A 309 -7.68 4.87 0.26
CA ALA A 309 -8.81 4.40 1.05
C ALA A 309 -9.52 3.20 0.42
N ASP A 310 -9.89 2.18 1.21
CA ASP A 310 -10.73 1.08 0.73
C ASP A 310 -12.16 1.58 0.49
N LEU A 311 -12.73 1.27 -0.67
CA LEU A 311 -13.99 1.85 -1.11
C LEU A 311 -15.11 0.82 -1.11
N TYR A 312 -16.34 1.29 -0.89
CA TYR A 312 -17.56 0.51 -1.11
C TYR A 312 -18.66 1.34 -1.77
N GLU A 313 -19.63 0.65 -2.34
CA GLU A 313 -20.87 1.21 -2.86
C GLU A 313 -22.04 0.32 -2.42
N GLY A 314 -23.08 0.93 -1.85
CA GLY A 314 -24.26 0.21 -1.36
C GLY A 314 -23.91 -0.96 -0.45
N ASP A 315 -24.42 -2.14 -0.81
CA ASP A 315 -24.22 -3.38 -0.06
C ASP A 315 -22.96 -4.18 -0.42
N SER A 316 -22.23 -3.78 -1.48
CA SER A 316 -21.02 -4.49 -1.92
C SER A 316 -19.97 -4.54 -0.80
N ASN A 317 -19.22 -5.63 -0.73
CA ASN A 317 -18.10 -5.77 0.21
C ASN A 317 -17.06 -4.66 -0.02
N TYR A 318 -16.76 -4.38 -1.29
CA TYR A 318 -15.88 -3.31 -1.73
C TYR A 318 -16.06 -3.02 -3.22
N VAL A 319 -15.45 -1.95 -3.69
CA VAL A 319 -15.26 -1.63 -5.10
C VAL A 319 -13.83 -1.12 -5.34
N PHE A 320 -13.23 -1.45 -6.48
CA PHE A 320 -11.93 -0.89 -6.87
C PHE A 320 -12.04 0.56 -7.36
N GLY A 321 -13.24 0.98 -7.74
CA GLY A 321 -13.54 2.33 -8.18
C GLY A 321 -15.00 2.46 -8.54
N MET A 322 -15.46 3.70 -8.65
CA MET A 322 -16.82 4.05 -9.04
C MET A 322 -16.76 5.21 -10.04
N ALA A 323 -17.71 5.25 -10.96
CA ALA A 323 -17.84 6.33 -11.91
C ALA A 323 -19.31 6.69 -12.09
N LEU A 324 -19.59 7.96 -12.33
CA LEU A 324 -20.92 8.38 -12.78
C LEU A 324 -20.96 8.26 -14.30
N THR A 325 -21.76 7.31 -14.78
CA THR A 325 -21.83 6.96 -16.21
C THR A 325 -22.14 8.20 -17.06
N GLY A 326 -21.25 8.52 -17.99
CA GLY A 326 -21.40 9.66 -18.90
C GLY A 326 -21.28 11.05 -18.25
N LYS A 327 -20.88 11.15 -16.98
CA LYS A 327 -20.71 12.42 -16.26
C LYS A 327 -19.25 12.88 -16.14
N ARG A 328 -18.32 12.18 -16.80
CA ARG A 328 -16.88 12.50 -16.84
C ARG A 328 -16.24 12.64 -15.45
N ILE A 329 -16.73 11.88 -14.47
CA ILE A 329 -16.17 11.84 -13.13
C ILE A 329 -16.11 10.41 -12.60
N CYS A 330 -14.98 10.06 -11.98
CA CYS A 330 -14.79 8.80 -11.31
C CYS A 330 -13.82 8.91 -10.13
N VAL A 331 -13.83 7.89 -9.28
CA VAL A 331 -12.88 7.67 -8.19
C VAL A 331 -12.33 6.25 -8.29
N VAL A 332 -11.03 6.09 -8.08
CA VAL A 332 -10.33 4.81 -8.10
C VAL A 332 -9.51 4.66 -6.82
N SER A 333 -9.58 3.47 -6.23
CA SER A 333 -8.79 3.10 -5.06
C SER A 333 -7.62 2.20 -5.42
N SER A 334 -6.49 2.47 -4.78
CA SER A 334 -5.31 1.60 -4.77
C SER A 334 -5.32 0.57 -3.66
N ALA A 335 -6.19 0.69 -2.64
CA ALA A 335 -6.12 -0.06 -1.39
C ALA A 335 -5.91 -1.56 -1.61
N ARG A 336 -6.83 -2.17 -2.36
CA ARG A 336 -6.86 -3.61 -2.63
C ARG A 336 -5.90 -4.07 -3.72
N PHE A 337 -5.13 -3.17 -4.32
CA PHE A 337 -4.08 -3.52 -5.29
C PHE A 337 -2.69 -3.56 -4.68
N ARG A 338 -2.52 -3.03 -3.47
CA ARG A 338 -1.24 -2.94 -2.79
C ARG A 338 -0.79 -4.28 -2.26
N ALA A 339 0.51 -4.45 -2.26
CA ALA A 339 1.16 -5.64 -1.71
C ALA A 339 0.81 -5.85 -0.23
N GLU A 340 0.83 -4.77 0.56
CA GLU A 340 0.52 -4.82 1.99
C GLU A 340 -0.92 -5.25 2.31
N PHE A 341 -1.87 -4.98 1.40
CA PHE A 341 -3.26 -5.37 1.57
C PHE A 341 -3.41 -6.87 1.31
N ASN A 342 -2.69 -7.42 0.32
CA ASN A 342 -2.85 -8.79 -0.14
C ASN A 342 -1.79 -9.75 0.41
N ASP A 343 -0.95 -9.29 1.34
CA ASP A 343 0.21 -10.00 1.88
C ASP A 343 1.13 -10.56 0.76
N GLU A 344 1.27 -9.78 -0.32
CA GLU A 344 2.15 -10.08 -1.45
C GLU A 344 3.51 -9.37 -1.31
N PRO A 345 4.56 -9.81 -2.01
CA PRO A 345 5.79 -9.01 -2.16
C PRO A 345 5.54 -7.66 -2.86
N PRO A 346 6.07 -6.53 -2.35
CA PRO A 346 5.95 -5.23 -3.01
C PRO A 346 6.42 -5.23 -4.46
N ASP A 347 5.60 -4.67 -5.35
CA ASP A 347 5.91 -4.59 -6.77
C ASP A 347 5.20 -3.39 -7.40
N ARG A 348 5.92 -2.27 -7.46
CA ARG A 348 5.46 -1.03 -8.08
C ARG A 348 4.88 -1.24 -9.48
N ALA A 349 5.54 -2.05 -10.32
CA ALA A 349 5.07 -2.29 -11.69
C ALA A 349 3.73 -3.03 -11.70
N ARG A 350 3.54 -4.01 -10.79
CA ARG A 350 2.25 -4.69 -10.59
C ARG A 350 1.17 -3.72 -10.11
N LEU A 351 1.46 -2.88 -9.11
CA LEU A 351 0.52 -1.87 -8.62
C LEU A 351 0.09 -0.89 -9.73
N VAL A 352 1.04 -0.35 -10.50
CA VAL A 352 0.78 0.56 -11.62
C VAL A 352 -0.04 -0.15 -12.72
N ALA A 353 0.26 -1.41 -13.03
CA ALA A 353 -0.52 -2.19 -14.00
C ALA A 353 -1.97 -2.42 -13.53
N ARG A 354 -2.17 -2.76 -12.26
CA ARG A 354 -3.51 -2.93 -11.66
C ARG A 354 -4.30 -1.62 -11.69
N LEU A 355 -3.68 -0.51 -11.29
CA LEU A 355 -4.30 0.82 -11.33
C LEU A 355 -4.64 1.27 -12.75
N HIS A 356 -3.74 1.06 -13.71
CA HIS A 356 -3.97 1.39 -15.12
C HIS A 356 -5.22 0.68 -15.67
N LYS A 357 -5.35 -0.63 -15.46
CA LYS A 357 -6.55 -1.39 -15.86
C LYS A 357 -7.82 -0.81 -15.23
N GLN A 358 -7.77 -0.51 -13.92
CA GLN A 358 -8.91 0.01 -13.19
C GLN A 358 -9.30 1.43 -13.64
N LEU A 359 -8.31 2.26 -13.96
CA LEU A 359 -8.51 3.60 -14.52
C LEU A 359 -9.15 3.54 -15.90
N LEU A 360 -8.70 2.67 -16.80
CA LEU A 360 -9.35 2.47 -18.10
C LEU A 360 -10.81 2.04 -17.93
N SER A 361 -11.10 1.16 -16.98
CA SER A 361 -12.47 0.77 -16.66
C SER A 361 -13.32 1.96 -16.20
N SER A 362 -12.83 2.70 -15.20
CA SER A 362 -13.55 3.79 -14.54
C SER A 362 -13.70 5.03 -15.42
N ILE A 363 -12.66 5.41 -16.17
CA ILE A 363 -12.69 6.47 -17.18
C ILE A 363 -13.68 6.11 -18.28
N GLY A 364 -13.66 4.86 -18.77
CA GLY A 364 -14.61 4.44 -19.79
C GLY A 364 -16.07 4.56 -19.34
N PHE A 365 -16.36 4.21 -18.08
CA PHE A 365 -17.68 4.48 -17.50
C PHE A 365 -17.99 5.97 -17.42
N ALA A 366 -17.06 6.77 -16.92
CA ALA A 366 -17.21 8.22 -16.86
C ALA A 366 -17.51 8.84 -18.24
N LEU A 367 -16.97 8.24 -19.31
CA LEU A 367 -17.23 8.59 -20.71
C LEU A 367 -18.53 8.00 -21.30
N GLY A 368 -19.25 7.16 -20.56
CA GLY A 368 -20.47 6.50 -21.04
C GLY A 368 -20.21 5.29 -21.95
N VAL A 369 -18.97 4.79 -22.00
CA VAL A 369 -18.62 3.59 -22.77
C VAL A 369 -19.05 2.35 -21.99
N PRO A 370 -19.90 1.46 -22.53
CA PRO A 370 -20.35 0.26 -21.82
C PRO A 370 -19.19 -0.72 -21.55
N ARG A 371 -19.41 -1.66 -20.64
CA ARG A 371 -18.46 -2.77 -20.41
C ARG A 371 -18.41 -3.68 -21.64
N PRO A 372 -17.23 -4.21 -21.98
CA PRO A 372 -17.11 -5.25 -22.99
C PRO A 372 -17.54 -6.62 -22.44
N THR A 373 -17.92 -7.52 -23.34
CA THR A 373 -18.10 -8.96 -23.05
C THR A 373 -16.80 -9.75 -23.12
N ASP A 374 -15.77 -9.20 -23.77
CA ASP A 374 -14.43 -9.78 -23.85
C ASP A 374 -13.77 -9.77 -22.46
N PRO A 375 -13.52 -10.93 -21.84
CA PRO A 375 -12.95 -11.02 -20.50
C PRO A 375 -11.49 -10.57 -20.44
N THR A 376 -10.78 -10.57 -21.57
CA THR A 376 -9.36 -10.17 -21.64
C THR A 376 -9.17 -8.67 -21.70
N SER A 377 -10.22 -7.90 -22.00
CA SER A 377 -10.16 -6.44 -22.03
C SER A 377 -9.86 -5.87 -20.64
N ALA A 378 -9.00 -4.86 -20.54
CA ALA A 378 -8.71 -4.13 -19.30
C ALA A 378 -9.98 -3.59 -18.61
N ARG A 379 -11.03 -3.34 -19.40
CA ARG A 379 -12.34 -2.83 -18.97
C ARG A 379 -13.37 -3.90 -18.59
N SER A 380 -13.03 -5.19 -18.72
CA SER A 380 -13.91 -6.26 -18.24
C SER A 380 -14.08 -6.16 -16.72
N TYR A 381 -15.24 -6.61 -16.22
CA TYR A 381 -15.53 -6.63 -14.80
C TYR A 381 -14.78 -7.79 -14.14
N PRO A 382 -13.94 -7.54 -13.12
CA PRO A 382 -13.36 -8.60 -12.31
C PRO A 382 -14.17 -8.80 -11.02
N ALA A 383 -14.47 -10.05 -10.66
CA ALA A 383 -15.05 -10.42 -9.37
C ALA A 383 -13.99 -10.61 -8.28
N SER A 384 -12.71 -10.73 -8.64
CA SER A 384 -11.59 -10.95 -7.73
C SER A 384 -10.33 -10.20 -8.19
N LEU A 385 -9.32 -10.09 -7.31
CA LEU A 385 -8.02 -9.54 -7.69
C LEU A 385 -7.32 -10.41 -8.74
N GLN A 386 -7.48 -11.74 -8.62
CA GLN A 386 -6.92 -12.72 -9.57
C GLN A 386 -7.53 -12.54 -10.97
N GLU A 387 -8.85 -12.35 -11.06
CA GLU A 387 -9.49 -12.00 -12.33
C GLU A 387 -9.00 -10.66 -12.86
N HIS A 388 -8.77 -9.67 -11.98
CA HIS A 388 -8.25 -8.37 -12.41
C HIS A 388 -6.83 -8.46 -12.99
N ASP A 389 -6.00 -9.33 -12.41
CA ASP A 389 -4.66 -9.61 -12.90
C ASP A 389 -4.66 -10.38 -14.21
N ALA A 390 -5.61 -11.30 -14.40
CA ALA A 390 -5.77 -12.08 -15.63
C ALA A 390 -6.18 -11.24 -16.86
N LYS A 391 -6.81 -10.08 -16.66
CA LYS A 391 -7.10 -9.14 -17.77
C LYS A 391 -5.80 -8.67 -18.44
N SER A 392 -5.85 -8.42 -19.74
CA SER A 392 -4.77 -7.71 -20.42
C SER A 392 -4.68 -6.26 -19.95
N GLY A 393 -3.58 -5.59 -20.29
CA GLY A 393 -3.44 -4.14 -20.15
C GLY A 393 -4.14 -3.35 -21.26
N PHE A 394 -4.83 -4.02 -22.19
CA PHE A 394 -5.37 -3.43 -23.41
C PHE A 394 -6.89 -3.42 -23.45
N MET A 395 -7.45 -2.49 -24.20
CA MET A 395 -8.89 -2.40 -24.41
C MET A 395 -9.32 -3.21 -25.63
N SER A 396 -10.49 -3.84 -25.56
CA SER A 396 -11.10 -4.47 -26.74
C SER A 396 -11.42 -3.45 -27.84
N PRO A 397 -11.53 -3.86 -29.12
CA PRO A 397 -11.86 -2.94 -30.22
C PRO A 397 -13.14 -2.12 -30.01
N ALA A 398 -14.16 -2.71 -29.37
CA ALA A 398 -15.40 -2.02 -29.02
C ALA A 398 -15.17 -0.90 -28.00
N CYS A 399 -14.31 -1.14 -27.00
CA CYS A 399 -13.93 -0.12 -26.02
C CYS A 399 -13.15 1.01 -26.70
N ILE A 400 -12.18 0.70 -27.56
CA ILE A 400 -11.41 1.70 -28.31
C ILE A 400 -12.37 2.61 -29.10
N THR A 401 -13.27 2.01 -29.89
CA THR A 401 -14.26 2.76 -30.68
C THR A 401 -15.14 3.66 -29.79
N GLY A 402 -15.55 3.17 -28.62
CA GLY A 402 -16.33 3.95 -27.67
C GLY A 402 -15.56 5.13 -27.07
N PHE A 403 -14.29 4.92 -26.72
CA PHE A 403 -13.41 6.00 -26.25
C PHE A 403 -13.20 7.05 -27.32
N GLU A 404 -12.84 6.64 -28.55
CA GLU A 404 -12.62 7.58 -29.66
C GLU A 404 -13.87 8.43 -29.92
N ARG A 405 -15.06 7.81 -29.88
CA ARG A 405 -16.34 8.52 -30.01
C ARG A 405 -16.57 9.51 -28.88
N ALA A 406 -16.33 9.12 -27.64
CA ALA A 406 -16.61 9.94 -26.46
C ALA A 406 -15.60 11.09 -26.28
N LEU A 407 -14.37 10.90 -26.77
CA LEU A 407 -13.29 11.88 -26.72
C LEU A 407 -13.26 12.79 -27.95
N GLY A 408 -13.81 12.34 -29.08
CA GLY A 408 -13.72 13.05 -30.35
C GLY A 408 -12.33 12.99 -31.01
N GLU A 409 -11.44 12.13 -30.50
CA GLU A 409 -10.06 11.99 -30.95
C GLU A 409 -9.71 10.52 -31.20
N LYS A 410 -8.74 10.28 -32.08
CA LYS A 410 -8.21 8.93 -32.34
C LYS A 410 -7.20 8.55 -31.26
N LEU A 411 -7.33 7.34 -30.72
CA LEU A 411 -6.34 6.85 -29.76
C LEU A 411 -5.04 6.46 -30.50
N PRO A 412 -3.87 6.55 -29.83
CA PRO A 412 -2.57 6.20 -30.42
C PRO A 412 -2.51 4.73 -30.82
N LEU A 413 -2.38 4.44 -32.12
CA LEU A 413 -2.43 3.07 -32.65
C LEU A 413 -1.33 2.16 -32.11
N GLU A 414 -0.15 2.72 -31.89
CA GLU A 414 1.07 2.06 -31.41
C GLU A 414 0.89 1.45 -30.00
N ALA A 415 -0.04 1.99 -29.21
CA ALA A 415 -0.28 1.58 -27.83
C ALA A 415 -1.19 0.34 -27.71
N TRP A 416 -1.63 -0.24 -28.82
CA TRP A 416 -2.63 -1.31 -28.86
C TRP A 416 -2.07 -2.62 -29.43
N PRO A 417 -2.63 -3.77 -29.02
CA PRO A 417 -2.13 -5.05 -29.47
C PRO A 417 -2.41 -5.25 -30.97
N PRO A 418 -1.64 -6.10 -31.67
CA PRO A 418 -1.73 -6.28 -33.13
C PRO A 418 -3.15 -6.53 -33.63
N GLU A 419 -3.96 -7.31 -32.93
CA GLU A 419 -5.35 -7.62 -33.27
C GLU A 419 -6.26 -6.38 -33.26
N ALA A 420 -6.07 -5.47 -32.31
CA ALA A 420 -6.81 -4.21 -32.26
C ALA A 420 -6.37 -3.25 -33.37
N ARG A 421 -5.07 -3.27 -33.73
CA ARG A 421 -4.54 -2.53 -34.89
C ARG A 421 -5.11 -3.10 -36.20
N ALA A 422 -5.14 -4.42 -36.34
CA ALA A 422 -5.65 -5.13 -37.52
C ALA A 422 -7.15 -4.88 -37.75
N ALA A 423 -7.96 -4.91 -36.68
CA ALA A 423 -9.39 -4.61 -36.74
C ALA A 423 -9.66 -3.18 -37.24
N ARG A 424 -8.77 -2.22 -36.95
CA ARG A 424 -8.88 -0.83 -37.42
C ARG A 424 -8.48 -0.66 -38.89
N SER A 425 -7.48 -1.41 -39.37
CA SER A 425 -7.07 -1.39 -40.79
C SER A 425 -8.07 -2.09 -41.73
N GLY A 426 -8.88 -3.04 -41.23
CA GLY A 426 -9.89 -3.75 -42.04
C GLY A 426 -11.20 -3.00 -42.26
N GLY A 427 -11.41 -1.84 -41.63
CA GLY A 427 -12.68 -1.10 -41.63
C GLY A 427 -12.78 0.08 -42.59
N SER A 428 -11.73 0.42 -43.35
CA SER A 428 -11.72 1.57 -44.26
C SER A 428 -12.10 1.24 -45.71
N GLY A 429 -12.76 0.10 -45.95
CA GLY A 429 -13.20 -0.33 -47.27
C GLY A 429 -14.61 -0.87 -47.23
N LYS A 430 -15.61 0.00 -47.03
CA LYS A 430 -17.01 -0.21 -47.43
C LYS A 430 -17.75 1.12 -47.46
#